data_AF-A0A2V1AXZ5-F1
#
_entry.id   AF-A0A2V1AXZ5-F1
#
_cell.length_a   1.000
_cell.length_b   1.000
_cell.length_c   1.000
_cell.angle_alpha   90.00
_cell.angle_beta   90.00
_cell.angle_gamma   90.00
#
_symmetry.space_group_name_H-M   'P 1'
#
loop_
_entity.id
_entity.type
_entity.pdbx_description
1 polymer ?
#
loop_
_entity_poly.entity_id
_entity_poly.type
_entity_poly.pdbx_seq_one_letter_code
_entity_poly.pdbx_strand_id
1 'polypeptide(L)'
;MSGSLDQMMVEDIARNCPEQFLAFHKCMSKPPSEADCLLEQENLSRCVKTKVPLFQKIQNTCAGKLQGYEACLRLNGGDPKKCQSDLDTLRACASSVAGQ
;
A
#
# COMPACT_ATOMS: atom_id res chain seq x y z
N MET A 1 3.53 -12.54 10.64
CA MET A 1 2.09 -12.57 10.26
C MET A 1 1.75 -11.55 9.16
N SER A 2 2.74 -11.02 8.41
CA SER A 2 2.51 -10.00 7.37
C SER A 2 2.03 -10.58 6.03
N GLY A 3 2.45 -11.81 5.71
CA GLY A 3 2.20 -12.40 4.39
C GLY A 3 0.72 -12.60 4.01
N SER A 4 -0.17 -12.76 5.00
CA SER A 4 -1.61 -12.92 4.72
C SER A 4 -2.27 -11.62 4.28
N LEU A 5 -1.93 -10.49 4.91
CA LEU A 5 -2.44 -9.18 4.51
C LEU A 5 -1.90 -8.77 3.13
N ASP A 6 -0.59 -8.98 2.92
CA ASP A 6 0.06 -8.68 1.64
C ASP A 6 -0.59 -9.48 0.50
N GLN A 7 -0.86 -10.76 0.71
CA GLN A 7 -1.52 -11.60 -0.30
C GLN A 7 -2.97 -11.17 -0.57
N MET A 8 -3.77 -10.89 0.47
CA MET A 8 -5.14 -10.39 0.28
C MET A 8 -5.16 -9.06 -0.48
N MET A 9 -4.25 -8.14 -0.16
CA MET A 9 -4.12 -6.87 -0.87
C MET A 9 -3.75 -7.11 -2.34
N VAL A 10 -2.76 -7.95 -2.62
CA VAL A 10 -2.35 -8.25 -4.01
C VAL A 10 -3.50 -8.88 -4.80
N GLU A 11 -4.24 -9.83 -4.21
CA GLU A 11 -5.39 -10.46 -4.87
C GLU A 11 -6.52 -9.46 -5.14
N ASP A 12 -6.85 -8.58 -4.19
CA ASP A 12 -7.91 -7.58 -4.38
C ASP A 12 -7.50 -6.49 -5.39
N ILE A 13 -6.22 -6.11 -5.40
CA ILE A 13 -5.65 -5.21 -6.42
C ILE A 13 -5.71 -5.86 -7.80
N ALA A 14 -5.27 -7.13 -7.93
CA ALA A 14 -5.29 -7.83 -9.22
C ALA A 14 -6.72 -8.00 -9.76
N ARG A 15 -7.73 -8.13 -8.89
CA ARG A 15 -9.15 -8.24 -9.28
C ARG A 15 -9.75 -6.89 -9.72
N ASN A 16 -9.44 -5.80 -9.02
CA ASN A 16 -10.09 -4.50 -9.26
C ASN A 16 -9.27 -3.53 -10.13
N CYS A 17 -7.96 -3.73 -10.22
CA CYS A 17 -7.02 -2.91 -10.99
C CYS A 17 -6.11 -3.74 -11.91
N PRO A 18 -6.64 -4.72 -12.67
CA PRO A 18 -5.81 -5.68 -13.41
C PRO A 18 -4.89 -5.00 -14.44
N GLU A 19 -5.40 -3.99 -15.15
CA GLU A 19 -4.64 -3.31 -16.20
C GLU A 19 -3.48 -2.50 -15.64
N GLN A 20 -3.73 -1.70 -14.60
CA GLN A 20 -2.69 -0.88 -13.97
C GLN A 20 -1.66 -1.75 -13.24
N PHE A 21 -2.13 -2.85 -12.62
CA PHE A 21 -1.27 -3.82 -11.95
C PHE A 21 -0.30 -4.47 -12.95
N LEU A 22 -0.83 -4.98 -14.07
CA LEU A 22 0.01 -5.57 -15.13
C LEU A 22 0.94 -4.55 -15.78
N ALA A 23 0.48 -3.32 -16.03
CA ALA A 23 1.30 -2.26 -16.61
C ALA A 23 2.51 -1.92 -15.71
N PHE A 24 2.28 -1.76 -14.40
CA PHE A 24 3.34 -1.51 -13.43
C PHE A 24 4.32 -2.68 -13.35
N HIS A 25 3.84 -3.92 -13.24
CA HIS A 25 4.72 -5.09 -13.23
C HIS A 25 5.52 -5.26 -14.53
N LYS A 26 4.91 -4.95 -15.69
CA LYS A 26 5.60 -4.98 -16.98
C LYS A 26 6.68 -3.89 -17.07
N CYS A 27 6.42 -2.71 -16.53
CA CYS A 27 7.43 -1.65 -16.46
C CYS A 27 8.62 -2.10 -15.59
N MET A 28 8.33 -2.56 -14.37
CA MET A 28 9.34 -3.04 -13.42
C MET A 28 10.12 -4.27 -13.89
N SER A 29 9.59 -5.03 -14.87
CA SER A 29 10.26 -6.20 -15.44
C SER A 29 11.42 -5.86 -16.41
N LYS A 30 11.58 -4.58 -16.77
CA LYS A 30 12.63 -4.12 -17.70
C LYS A 30 13.63 -3.21 -17.00
N PRO A 31 14.94 -3.33 -17.29
CA PRO A 31 15.92 -2.32 -16.89
C PRO A 31 15.81 -1.05 -17.75
N PRO A 32 16.14 0.15 -17.20
CA PRO A 32 16.51 0.44 -15.81
C PRO A 32 15.35 0.98 -14.96
N SER A 33 15.53 0.87 -13.65
CA SER A 33 14.92 1.60 -12.51
C SER A 33 13.40 1.75 -12.30
N GLU A 34 13.01 1.56 -11.02
CA GLU A 34 11.71 1.96 -10.44
C GLU A 34 11.34 3.43 -10.71
N ALA A 35 12.35 4.29 -10.85
CA ALA A 35 12.20 5.71 -11.21
C ALA A 35 11.58 5.92 -12.61
N ASP A 36 11.72 4.96 -13.53
CA ASP A 36 11.17 5.04 -14.88
C ASP A 36 9.70 4.57 -14.93
N CYS A 37 9.21 3.97 -13.84
CA CYS A 37 7.85 3.44 -13.71
C CYS A 37 6.93 4.31 -12.85
N LEU A 38 7.30 5.58 -12.62
CA LEU A 38 6.51 6.51 -11.80
C LEU A 38 5.09 6.70 -12.35
N LEU A 39 4.93 6.76 -13.68
CA LEU A 39 3.61 6.91 -14.30
C LEU A 39 2.71 5.71 -14.01
N GLU A 40 3.23 4.49 -14.19
CA GLU A 40 2.51 3.25 -13.93
C GLU A 40 2.22 3.10 -12.42
N GLN A 41 3.16 3.52 -11.57
CA GLN A 41 2.99 3.54 -10.12
C GLN A 41 1.88 4.50 -9.69
N GLU A 42 1.81 5.70 -10.26
CA GLU A 42 0.75 6.68 -9.99
C GLU A 42 -0.61 6.17 -10.48
N ASN A 43 -0.66 5.58 -11.67
CA ASN A 43 -1.87 4.99 -12.23
C ASN A 43 -2.40 3.84 -11.37
N LEU A 44 -1.50 2.94 -10.94
CA LEU A 44 -1.85 1.87 -10.01
C LEU A 44 -2.32 2.43 -8.67
N SER A 45 -1.57 3.37 -8.08
CA SER A 45 -1.94 4.01 -6.81
C SER A 45 -3.32 4.68 -6.87
N ARG A 46 -3.64 5.36 -7.97
CA ARG A 46 -4.94 5.99 -8.18
C ARG A 46 -6.05 4.94 -8.26
N CYS A 47 -5.81 3.86 -9.00
CA CYS A 47 -6.77 2.76 -9.08
C CYS A 47 -7.00 2.13 -7.70
N VAL A 48 -5.94 1.80 -6.96
CA VAL A 48 -6.04 1.18 -5.63
C VAL A 48 -6.86 2.05 -4.67
N LYS A 49 -6.61 3.37 -4.64
CA LYS A 49 -7.36 4.31 -3.80
C LYS A 49 -8.86 4.39 -4.14
N THR A 50 -9.22 4.19 -5.41
CA THR A 50 -10.58 4.46 -5.90
C THR A 50 -11.43 3.21 -6.17
N LYS A 51 -10.79 2.06 -6.41
CA LYS A 51 -11.45 0.84 -6.90
C LYS A 51 -11.25 -0.39 -6.01
N VAL A 52 -10.25 -0.41 -5.14
CA VAL A 52 -9.95 -1.60 -4.31
C VAL A 52 -10.70 -1.48 -2.97
N PRO A 53 -11.74 -2.28 -2.72
CA PRO A 53 -12.59 -2.12 -1.53
C PRO A 53 -11.84 -2.38 -0.23
N LEU A 54 -10.95 -3.37 -0.20
CA LEU A 54 -10.16 -3.66 0.99
C LEU A 54 -9.27 -2.47 1.36
N PHE A 55 -8.66 -1.83 0.37
CA PHE A 55 -7.84 -0.64 0.58
C PHE A 55 -8.67 0.51 1.17
N GLN A 56 -9.86 0.78 0.62
CA GLN A 56 -10.75 1.81 1.14
C GLN A 56 -11.21 1.52 2.57
N LYS A 57 -11.52 0.26 2.88
CA LYS A 57 -11.90 -0.18 4.24
C LYS A 57 -10.75 0.06 5.21
N ILE A 58 -9.52 -0.35 4.87
CA ILE A 58 -8.33 -0.10 5.69
C ILE A 58 -8.07 1.40 5.83
N GLN A 59 -8.14 2.17 4.74
CA GLN A 59 -7.89 3.61 4.76
C GLN A 59 -8.88 4.33 5.68
N ASN A 60 -10.17 3.97 5.66
CA ASN A 60 -11.19 4.58 6.49
C ASN A 60 -11.09 4.12 7.96
N THR A 61 -10.94 2.82 8.21
CA THR A 61 -10.90 2.27 9.57
C THR A 61 -9.58 2.60 10.29
N CYS A 62 -8.47 2.57 9.57
CA CYS A 62 -7.13 2.78 10.13
C CYS A 62 -6.59 4.20 9.87
N ALA A 63 -7.43 5.15 9.45
CA ALA A 63 -7.03 6.52 9.07
C ALA A 63 -6.12 7.19 10.10
N GLY A 64 -6.48 7.11 11.40
CA GLY A 64 -5.68 7.70 12.47
C GLY A 64 -4.32 7.02 12.67
N LYS A 65 -4.21 5.71 12.42
CA LYS A 65 -2.93 4.98 12.48
C LYS A 65 -2.04 5.31 11.29
N LEU A 66 -2.65 5.46 10.11
CA LEU A 66 -2.00 5.95 8.90
C LEU A 66 -1.40 7.34 9.12
N GLN A 67 -2.20 8.28 9.65
CA GLN A 67 -1.73 9.63 9.96
C GLN A 67 -0.59 9.65 10.99
N GLY A 68 -0.65 8.78 12.01
CA GLY A 68 0.44 8.63 12.98
C GLY A 68 1.76 8.21 12.32
N TYR A 69 1.70 7.18 11.47
CA TYR A 69 2.86 6.70 10.72
C TYR A 69 3.41 7.76 9.75
N GLU A 70 2.55 8.43 8.99
CA GLU A 70 2.93 9.52 8.09
C GLU A 70 3.57 10.69 8.83
N ALA A 71 3.02 11.06 9.99
CA ALA A 71 3.58 12.10 10.85
C ALA A 71 4.98 11.72 11.35
N CYS A 72 5.18 10.48 11.80
CA CYS A 72 6.49 9.99 12.20
C CYS A 72 7.49 10.05 11.04
N LEU A 73 7.12 9.56 9.85
CA LEU A 73 8.00 9.59 8.67
C LEU A 73 8.43 11.03 8.35
N ARG A 74 7.48 11.96 8.35
CA ARG A 74 7.75 13.38 8.08
C ARG A 74 8.74 13.98 9.09
N LEU A 75 8.63 13.60 10.37
CA LEU A 75 9.54 14.07 11.43
C LEU A 75 10.93 13.42 11.37
N ASN A 76 11.03 12.22 10.78
CA ASN A 76 12.25 11.41 10.79
C ASN A 76 12.93 11.32 9.40
N GLY A 77 12.66 12.27 8.51
CA GLY A 77 13.29 12.32 7.19
C GLY A 77 12.93 11.13 6.29
N GLY A 78 11.75 10.55 6.48
CA GLY A 78 11.27 9.39 5.75
C GLY A 78 11.89 8.06 6.18
N ASP A 79 12.61 7.99 7.31
CA ASP A 79 13.21 6.75 7.80
C ASP A 79 12.16 5.83 8.46
N PRO A 80 11.75 4.72 7.81
CA PRO A 80 10.74 3.83 8.36
C PRO A 80 11.21 3.09 9.61
N LYS A 81 12.52 2.92 9.83
CA LYS A 81 13.04 2.19 11.01
C LYS A 81 12.76 2.96 12.30
N LYS A 82 12.77 4.28 12.24
CA LYS A 82 12.43 5.15 13.39
C LYS A 82 10.93 5.17 13.69
N CYS A 83 10.11 4.71 12.74
CA CYS A 83 8.66 4.70 12.81
C CYS A 83 8.08 3.29 12.93
N GLN A 84 8.90 2.33 13.38
CA GLN A 84 8.51 0.91 13.44
C GLN A 84 7.27 0.70 14.34
N SER A 85 7.17 1.42 15.46
CA SER A 85 6.02 1.32 16.37
C SER A 85 4.69 1.75 15.71
N ASP A 86 4.70 2.89 15.00
CA ASP A 86 3.53 3.37 14.26
C ASP A 86 3.18 2.43 13.10
N LEU A 87 4.19 1.90 12.42
CA LEU A 87 4.04 0.91 11.35
C LEU A 87 3.41 -0.39 11.86
N ASP A 88 3.85 -0.89 13.01
CA ASP A 88 3.31 -2.12 13.61
C ASP A 88 1.85 -1.92 14.04
N THR A 89 1.53 -0.75 14.59
CA THR A 89 0.15 -0.39 14.96
C THR A 89 -0.76 -0.30 13.73
N LEU A 90 -0.26 0.30 12.65
CA LEU A 90 -0.99 0.38 11.38
C LEU A 90 -1.21 -1.02 10.78
N ARG A 91 -0.18 -1.87 10.77
CA ARG A 91 -0.29 -3.25 10.27
C ARG A 91 -1.26 -4.09 11.10
N ALA A 92 -1.25 -3.95 12.42
CA ALA A 92 -2.20 -4.64 13.28
C ALA A 92 -3.66 -4.24 12.96
N CYS A 93 -3.90 -2.95 12.73
CA CYS A 93 -5.21 -2.46 12.31
C CYS A 93 -5.62 -3.03 10.93
N ALA A 94 -4.74 -2.96 9.94
CA ALA A 94 -5.00 -3.46 8.59
C ALA A 94 -5.29 -4.98 8.58
N SER A 95 -4.52 -5.77 9.32
CA SER A 95 -4.75 -7.21 9.47
C SER A 95 -6.09 -7.52 10.13
N SER A 96 -6.50 -6.73 11.13
CA SER A 96 -7.83 -6.88 11.75
C SER A 96 -8.96 -6.55 10.75
N VAL A 97 -8.77 -5.59 9.86
CA VAL A 97 -9.76 -5.22 8.84
C VAL A 97 -9.87 -6.26 7.72
N ALA A 98 -8.73 -6.84 7.32
CA ALA A 98 -8.64 -7.85 6.27
C ALA A 98 -9.10 -9.24 6.72
N GLY A 99 -8.97 -9.55 8.01
CA GLY A 99 -9.50 -10.78 8.61
C GLY A 99 -10.98 -10.74 9.02
N GLN A 100 -11.68 -9.62 8.77
CA GLN A 100 -13.12 -9.42 8.99
C GLN A 100 -13.91 -9.55 7.69
#